data_AF-E3M227-F1
#
_entry.id   AF-E3M227-F1
#
_cell.length_a   1.000
_cell.length_b   1.000
_cell.length_c   1.000
_cell.angle_alpha   90.00
_cell.angle_beta   90.00
_cell.angle_gamma   90.00
#
_symmetry.space_group_name_H-M   'P 1'
#
loop_
_entity.id
_entity.type
_entity.pdbx_description
1 polymer ?
#
loop_
_entity_poly.entity_id
_entity_poly.type
_entity_poly.pdbx_seq_one_letter_code
_entity_poly.pdbx_strand_id
1 'polypeptide(L)'
;MKENKEVEVLELKKQVAALQQKCSAKTDTIVRLGQDLEKSETEKKAFAARIETLERNLERTERELQLVCSCQNDMKIKFGIEIQDLIEDVNKFKRENQKLKSERQELLDEKADLKKDCKTFRQTIAQFEVEKMGGSIRSSFSTDEDELLRLGAHEKLQKKCKELESDLRSMLGIKEELLIERDEMQKKVVRLSNELSYLLNGDPRRVAEDLDSLVAENRFLKAKLNTAEEESESIKMTLAKYKQMAETVNVQTMMNRSPKAGDSEEKPSVAVINMKQIRELLASHAIELDESDYRAITTILLDLCNDKQMALAHSRRANKSVLGMRLHEVESKLAVLDVKSRSSSPRHDTDREIELVVPNAASTSSM
;
A
#
# COMPACT_ATOMS: atom_id res chain seq x y z
N MET A 1 -97.09 23.94 -21.79
CA MET A 1 -96.07 23.68 -22.84
C MET A 1 -94.72 24.37 -22.56
N LYS A 2 -94.66 25.59 -22.00
CA LYS A 2 -93.39 26.25 -21.60
C LYS A 2 -92.71 25.59 -20.38
N GLU A 3 -93.48 25.30 -19.35
CA GLU A 3 -92.99 24.71 -18.09
C GLU A 3 -92.35 23.33 -18.28
N ASN A 4 -92.93 22.50 -19.16
CA ASN A 4 -92.36 21.18 -19.51
C ASN A 4 -91.00 21.30 -20.23
N LYS A 5 -90.80 22.37 -21.02
CA LYS A 5 -89.51 22.64 -21.69
C LYS A 5 -88.46 23.15 -20.69
N GLU A 6 -88.86 23.91 -19.67
CA GLU A 6 -87.92 24.36 -18.63
C GLU A 6 -87.40 23.22 -17.77
N VAL A 7 -88.27 22.27 -17.40
CA VAL A 7 -87.88 21.05 -16.67
C VAL A 7 -86.90 20.21 -17.50
N GLU A 8 -87.19 20.02 -18.78
CA GLU A 8 -86.31 19.27 -19.71
C GLU A 8 -84.94 19.95 -19.89
N VAL A 9 -84.90 21.29 -20.01
CA VAL A 9 -83.65 22.05 -20.07
C VAL A 9 -82.84 21.93 -18.77
N LEU A 10 -83.50 21.89 -17.62
CA LEU A 10 -82.85 21.78 -16.32
C LEU A 10 -82.25 20.38 -16.10
N GLU A 11 -82.95 19.34 -16.56
CA GLU A 11 -82.47 17.95 -16.57
C GLU A 11 -81.25 17.79 -17.50
N LEU A 12 -81.31 18.36 -18.70
CA LEU A 12 -80.19 18.38 -19.64
C LEU A 12 -78.97 19.12 -19.08
N LYS A 13 -79.17 20.26 -18.41
CA LYS A 13 -78.07 20.98 -17.72
C LYS A 13 -77.41 20.12 -16.63
N LYS A 14 -78.18 19.36 -15.84
CA LYS A 14 -77.65 18.41 -14.86
C LYS A 14 -76.85 17.29 -15.52
N GLN A 15 -77.35 16.72 -16.61
CA GLN A 15 -76.63 15.67 -17.36
C GLN A 15 -75.33 16.19 -17.96
N VAL A 16 -75.33 17.39 -18.55
CA VAL A 16 -74.12 18.04 -19.08
C VAL A 16 -73.10 18.25 -17.97
N ALA A 17 -73.49 18.80 -16.81
CA ALA A 17 -72.58 19.00 -15.68
C ALA A 17 -71.98 17.68 -15.17
N ALA A 18 -72.79 16.61 -15.08
CA ALA A 18 -72.31 15.29 -14.67
C ALA A 18 -71.32 14.68 -15.68
N LEU A 19 -71.56 14.86 -16.99
CA LEU A 19 -70.62 14.46 -18.04
C LEU A 19 -69.33 15.27 -18.00
N GLN A 20 -69.43 16.57 -17.72
CA GLN A 20 -68.29 17.48 -17.62
C GLN A 20 -67.38 17.12 -16.44
N GLN A 21 -67.97 16.78 -15.29
CA GLN A 21 -67.23 16.28 -14.12
C GLN A 21 -66.59 14.90 -14.39
N LYS A 22 -67.29 13.99 -15.11
CA LYS A 22 -66.69 12.71 -15.53
C LYS A 22 -65.54 12.91 -16.51
N CYS A 23 -65.66 13.86 -17.43
CA CYS A 23 -64.57 14.22 -18.34
C CYS A 23 -63.38 14.78 -17.57
N SER A 24 -63.57 15.72 -16.64
CA SER A 24 -62.47 16.29 -15.86
C SER A 24 -61.77 15.23 -15.01
N ALA A 25 -62.52 14.35 -14.34
CA ALA A 25 -61.93 13.25 -13.56
C ALA A 25 -61.11 12.27 -14.41
N LYS A 26 -61.58 11.97 -15.63
CA LYS A 26 -60.82 11.15 -16.58
C LYS A 26 -59.56 11.87 -17.06
N THR A 27 -59.64 13.17 -17.36
CA THR A 27 -58.49 13.99 -17.73
C THR A 27 -57.43 13.99 -16.62
N ASP A 28 -57.83 14.21 -15.36
CA ASP A 28 -56.90 14.19 -14.22
C ASP A 28 -56.24 12.81 -14.04
N THR A 29 -56.99 11.73 -14.29
CA THR A 29 -56.46 10.37 -14.22
C THR A 29 -55.45 10.11 -15.34
N ILE A 30 -55.72 10.60 -16.56
CA ILE A 30 -54.78 10.50 -17.68
C ILE A 30 -53.49 11.27 -17.38
N VAL A 31 -53.59 12.48 -16.81
CA VAL A 31 -52.42 13.28 -16.42
C VAL A 31 -51.58 12.54 -15.37
N ARG A 32 -52.21 11.97 -14.34
CA ARG A 32 -51.51 11.22 -13.30
C ARG A 32 -50.80 9.99 -13.88
N LEU A 33 -51.48 9.22 -14.72
CA LEU A 33 -50.87 8.08 -15.41
C LEU A 33 -49.71 8.51 -16.33
N GLY A 34 -49.82 9.67 -16.99
CA GLY A 34 -48.73 10.24 -17.78
C GLY A 34 -47.50 10.56 -16.93
N GLN A 35 -47.70 11.17 -15.75
CA GLN A 35 -46.61 11.46 -14.80
C GLN A 35 -45.97 10.19 -14.24
N ASP A 36 -46.77 9.17 -13.91
CA ASP A 36 -46.25 7.90 -13.39
C ASP A 36 -45.50 7.11 -14.49
N LEU A 37 -45.96 7.19 -15.74
CA LEU A 37 -45.26 6.63 -16.89
C LEU A 37 -43.91 7.32 -17.13
N GLU A 38 -43.86 8.65 -17.07
CA GLU A 38 -42.63 9.42 -17.22
C GLU A 38 -41.63 9.07 -16.11
N LYS A 39 -42.07 8.99 -14.85
CA LYS A 39 -41.23 8.53 -13.74
C LYS A 39 -40.68 7.13 -14.00
N SER A 40 -41.53 6.18 -14.37
CA SER A 40 -41.09 4.81 -14.67
C SER A 40 -40.08 4.77 -15.83
N GLU A 41 -40.24 5.61 -16.85
CA GLU A 41 -39.29 5.71 -17.96
C GLU A 41 -37.94 6.29 -17.50
N THR A 42 -37.94 7.30 -16.62
CA THR A 42 -36.70 7.85 -16.04
C THR A 42 -35.97 6.83 -15.18
N GLU A 43 -36.68 6.07 -14.35
CA GLU A 43 -36.12 4.99 -13.53
C GLU A 43 -35.53 3.88 -14.41
N LYS A 44 -36.25 3.47 -15.48
CA LYS A 44 -35.76 2.48 -16.44
C LYS A 44 -34.44 2.93 -17.09
N LYS A 45 -34.34 4.20 -17.49
CA LYS A 45 -33.09 4.77 -18.06
C LYS A 45 -31.96 4.77 -17.02
N ALA A 46 -32.26 5.13 -15.78
CA ALA A 46 -31.28 5.10 -14.70
C ALA A 46 -30.77 3.69 -14.40
N PHE A 47 -31.66 2.68 -14.39
CA PHE A 47 -31.26 1.28 -14.22
C PHE A 47 -30.42 0.76 -15.40
N ALA A 48 -30.78 1.10 -16.65
CA ALA A 48 -30.00 0.72 -17.82
C ALA A 48 -28.56 1.26 -17.74
N ALA A 49 -28.40 2.55 -17.40
CA ALA A 49 -27.07 3.15 -17.22
C ALA A 49 -26.26 2.51 -16.07
N ARG A 50 -26.95 2.10 -14.99
CA ARG A 50 -26.31 1.40 -13.87
C ARG A 50 -25.84 0.00 -14.27
N ILE A 51 -26.63 -0.75 -15.04
CA ILE A 51 -26.26 -2.07 -15.56
C ILE A 51 -25.01 -1.97 -16.42
N GLU A 52 -24.99 -1.05 -17.40
CA GLU A 52 -23.85 -0.85 -18.29
C GLU A 52 -22.57 -0.47 -17.51
N THR A 53 -22.71 0.29 -16.43
CA THR A 53 -21.59 0.62 -15.53
C THR A 53 -21.08 -0.61 -14.77
N LEU A 54 -21.99 -1.44 -14.26
CA LEU A 54 -21.63 -2.67 -13.57
C LEU A 54 -20.96 -3.68 -14.51
N GLU A 55 -21.44 -3.82 -15.75
CA GLU A 55 -20.84 -4.69 -16.76
C GLU A 55 -19.40 -4.28 -17.08
N ARG A 56 -19.14 -2.99 -17.33
CA ARG A 56 -17.77 -2.48 -17.58
C ARG A 56 -16.83 -2.72 -16.38
N ASN A 57 -17.34 -2.56 -15.15
CA ASN A 57 -16.56 -2.82 -13.95
C ASN A 57 -16.27 -4.31 -13.77
N LEU A 58 -17.24 -5.16 -14.07
CA LEU A 58 -17.10 -6.61 -13.99
C LEU A 58 -16.05 -7.09 -15.00
N GLU A 59 -16.13 -6.67 -16.26
CA GLU A 59 -15.12 -6.98 -17.27
C GLU A 59 -13.71 -6.52 -16.88
N ARG A 60 -13.59 -5.33 -16.25
CA ARG A 60 -12.30 -4.84 -15.75
C ARG A 60 -11.74 -5.75 -14.67
N THR A 61 -12.59 -6.13 -13.72
CA THR A 61 -12.22 -7.00 -12.60
C THR A 61 -11.84 -8.39 -13.09
N GLU A 62 -12.55 -8.92 -14.09
CA GLU A 62 -12.22 -10.21 -14.73
C GLU A 62 -10.86 -10.18 -15.43
N ARG A 63 -10.52 -9.11 -16.15
CA ARG A 63 -9.20 -8.94 -16.76
C ARG A 63 -8.08 -8.86 -15.70
N GLU A 64 -8.31 -8.11 -14.63
CA GLU A 64 -7.36 -8.00 -13.51
C GLU A 64 -7.17 -9.36 -12.82
N LEU A 65 -8.25 -10.11 -12.58
CA LEU A 65 -8.19 -11.46 -12.02
C LEU A 65 -7.42 -12.43 -12.93
N GLN A 66 -7.65 -12.36 -14.24
CA GLN A 66 -6.94 -13.21 -15.20
C GLN A 66 -5.42 -12.96 -15.17
N LEU A 67 -5.00 -11.70 -15.07
CA LEU A 67 -3.59 -11.33 -14.94
C LEU A 67 -2.97 -11.91 -13.66
N VAL A 68 -3.67 -11.78 -12.53
CA VAL A 68 -3.21 -12.33 -11.23
C VAL A 68 -3.08 -13.84 -11.29
N CYS A 69 -4.05 -14.54 -11.88
CA CYS A 69 -4.01 -16.00 -12.07
C CYS A 69 -2.81 -16.43 -12.93
N SER A 70 -2.53 -15.71 -14.02
CA SER A 70 -1.35 -15.98 -14.86
C SER A 70 -0.05 -15.79 -14.08
N CYS A 71 0.11 -14.69 -13.34
CA CYS A 71 1.29 -14.45 -12.51
C CYS A 71 1.46 -15.52 -11.42
N GLN A 72 0.36 -15.97 -10.80
CA GLN A 72 0.40 -17.02 -9.79
C GLN A 72 0.88 -18.36 -10.39
N ASN A 73 0.41 -18.71 -11.58
CA ASN A 73 0.84 -19.92 -12.27
C ASN A 73 2.33 -19.86 -12.63
N ASP A 74 2.81 -18.73 -13.16
CA ASP A 74 4.23 -18.54 -13.47
C ASP A 74 5.11 -18.69 -12.22
N MET A 75 4.67 -18.11 -11.10
CA MET A 75 5.38 -18.20 -9.83
C MET A 75 5.42 -19.64 -9.30
N LYS A 76 4.30 -20.37 -9.41
CA LYS A 76 4.21 -21.78 -9.02
C LYS A 76 5.13 -22.66 -9.87
N ILE A 77 5.25 -22.40 -11.17
CA ILE A 77 6.17 -23.12 -12.06
C ILE A 77 7.62 -22.83 -11.67
N LYS A 78 7.98 -21.56 -11.46
CA LYS A 78 9.35 -21.16 -11.06
C LYS A 78 9.77 -21.82 -9.75
N PHE A 79 8.92 -21.75 -8.72
CA PHE A 79 9.20 -22.42 -7.44
C PHE A 79 9.23 -23.94 -7.58
N GLY A 80 8.39 -24.53 -8.45
CA GLY A 80 8.45 -25.95 -8.74
C GLY A 80 9.80 -26.40 -9.30
N ILE A 81 10.37 -25.62 -10.23
CA ILE A 81 11.69 -25.87 -10.80
C ILE A 81 12.79 -25.69 -9.73
N GLU A 82 12.76 -24.59 -8.97
CA GLU A 82 13.76 -24.33 -7.93
C GLU A 82 13.78 -25.43 -6.85
N ILE A 83 12.60 -25.93 -6.44
CA ILE A 83 12.50 -27.06 -5.52
C ILE A 83 13.11 -28.33 -6.13
N GLN A 84 12.83 -28.59 -7.41
CA GLN A 84 13.37 -29.74 -8.13
C GLN A 84 14.91 -29.69 -8.17
N ASP A 85 15.48 -28.55 -8.54
CA ASP A 85 16.93 -28.33 -8.58
C ASP A 85 17.59 -28.52 -7.21
N LEU A 86 16.98 -27.97 -6.14
CA LEU A 86 17.45 -28.17 -4.77
C LEU A 86 17.42 -29.64 -4.35
N ILE A 87 16.38 -30.39 -4.74
CA ILE A 87 16.30 -31.83 -4.46
C ILE A 87 17.42 -32.58 -5.18
N GLU A 88 17.71 -32.22 -6.44
CA GLU A 88 18.78 -32.83 -7.22
C GLU A 88 20.16 -32.55 -6.60
N ASP A 89 20.42 -31.32 -6.18
CA ASP A 89 21.65 -30.93 -5.48
C ASP A 89 21.81 -31.65 -4.13
N VAL A 90 20.75 -31.70 -3.31
CA VAL A 90 20.77 -32.44 -2.04
C VAL A 90 21.09 -33.92 -2.28
N ASN A 91 20.51 -34.52 -3.32
CA ASN A 91 20.79 -35.91 -3.67
C ASN A 91 22.23 -36.09 -4.18
N LYS A 92 22.75 -35.14 -4.96
CA LYS A 92 24.15 -35.14 -5.40
C LYS A 92 25.11 -35.10 -4.22
N PHE A 93 24.94 -34.13 -3.31
CA PHE A 93 25.79 -34.01 -2.13
C PHE A 93 25.68 -35.22 -1.18
N LYS A 94 24.49 -35.83 -1.06
CA LYS A 94 24.34 -37.09 -0.31
C LYS A 94 25.17 -38.22 -0.90
N ARG A 95 25.18 -38.39 -2.23
CA ARG A 95 26.00 -39.41 -2.92
C ARG A 95 27.49 -39.14 -2.75
N GLU A 96 27.92 -37.89 -2.91
CA GLU A 96 29.32 -37.49 -2.72
C GLU A 96 29.77 -37.73 -1.27
N ASN A 97 28.96 -37.35 -0.29
CA ASN A 97 29.24 -37.58 1.13
C ASN A 97 29.34 -39.08 1.45
N GLN A 98 28.49 -39.91 0.83
CA GLN A 98 28.57 -41.37 0.98
C GLN A 98 29.87 -41.95 0.40
N LYS A 99 30.31 -41.47 -0.78
CA LYS A 99 31.60 -41.87 -1.37
C LYS A 99 32.78 -41.45 -0.51
N LEU A 100 32.80 -40.21 -0.02
CA LEU A 100 33.86 -39.74 0.87
C LEU A 100 33.89 -40.52 2.18
N LYS A 101 32.73 -40.94 2.70
CA LYS A 101 32.66 -41.81 3.89
C LYS A 101 33.25 -43.20 3.64
N SER A 102 33.02 -43.81 2.48
CA SER A 102 33.63 -45.10 2.15
C SER A 102 35.14 -44.97 1.95
N GLU A 103 35.60 -43.96 1.20
CA GLU A 103 37.03 -43.70 1.01
C GLU A 103 37.75 -43.42 2.34
N ARG A 104 37.12 -42.64 3.23
CA ARG A 104 37.64 -42.43 4.58
C ARG A 104 37.75 -43.73 5.38
N GLN A 105 36.79 -44.65 5.22
CA GLN A 105 36.81 -45.93 5.91
C GLN A 105 37.94 -46.82 5.36
N GLU A 106 38.08 -46.89 4.04
CA GLU A 106 39.17 -47.63 3.36
C GLU A 106 40.55 -47.12 3.83
N LEU A 107 40.76 -45.81 3.88
CA LEU A 107 42.00 -45.21 4.38
C LEU A 107 42.25 -45.50 5.87
N LEU A 108 41.20 -45.59 6.69
CA LEU A 108 41.33 -45.97 8.10
C LEU A 108 41.73 -47.43 8.27
N ASP A 109 41.18 -48.32 7.44
CA ASP A 109 41.50 -49.74 7.44
C ASP A 109 42.95 -49.95 6.96
N GLU A 110 43.37 -49.29 5.87
CA GLU A 110 44.76 -49.31 5.38
C GLU A 110 45.74 -48.79 6.45
N LYS A 111 45.40 -47.69 7.12
CA LYS A 111 46.20 -47.17 8.24
C LYS A 111 46.32 -48.17 9.38
N ALA A 112 45.25 -48.91 9.68
CA ALA A 112 45.27 -49.92 10.74
C ALA A 112 46.19 -51.09 10.38
N ASP A 113 46.18 -51.53 9.12
CA ASP A 113 47.03 -52.62 8.63
C ASP A 113 48.50 -52.21 8.58
N LEU A 114 48.83 -51.03 8.04
CA LEU A 114 50.20 -50.49 8.08
C LEU A 114 50.73 -50.38 9.52
N LYS A 115 49.87 -50.06 10.49
CA LYS A 115 50.24 -50.01 11.91
C LYS A 115 50.52 -51.41 12.47
N LYS A 116 49.78 -52.44 12.06
CA LYS A 116 50.06 -53.85 12.42
C LYS A 116 51.41 -54.28 11.82
N ASP A 117 51.65 -53.99 10.55
CA ASP A 117 52.89 -54.32 9.87
C ASP A 117 54.09 -53.65 10.54
N CYS A 118 53.99 -52.36 10.87
CA CYS A 118 55.03 -51.66 11.64
C CYS A 118 55.32 -52.32 12.98
N LYS A 119 54.29 -52.84 13.68
CA LYS A 119 54.47 -53.56 14.95
C LYS A 119 55.19 -54.89 14.73
N THR A 120 54.80 -55.65 13.70
CA THR A 120 55.46 -56.90 13.31
C THR A 120 56.92 -56.65 12.96
N PHE A 121 57.23 -55.65 12.12
CA PHE A 121 58.61 -55.29 11.78
C PHE A 121 59.44 -54.92 13.01
N ARG A 122 58.89 -54.14 13.95
CA ARG A 122 59.58 -53.84 15.22
C ARG A 122 59.87 -55.09 16.04
N GLN A 123 58.93 -56.04 16.10
CA GLN A 123 59.12 -57.31 16.80
C GLN A 123 60.18 -58.18 16.12
N THR A 124 60.16 -58.28 14.78
CA THR A 124 61.16 -59.00 13.99
C THR A 124 62.56 -58.40 14.20
N ILE A 125 62.70 -57.08 14.16
CA ILE A 125 63.98 -56.40 14.43
C ILE A 125 64.48 -56.73 15.84
N ALA A 126 63.61 -56.65 16.86
CA ALA A 126 63.98 -56.99 18.24
C ALA A 126 64.41 -58.46 18.39
N GLN A 127 63.77 -59.39 17.67
CA GLN A 127 64.18 -60.81 17.66
C GLN A 127 65.58 -60.98 17.04
N PHE A 128 65.85 -60.33 15.90
CA PHE A 128 67.17 -60.33 15.27
C PHE A 128 68.26 -59.70 16.16
N GLU A 129 67.95 -58.61 16.87
CA GLU A 129 68.87 -57.98 17.82
C GLU A 129 69.20 -58.91 19.01
N VAL A 130 68.21 -59.63 19.53
CA VAL A 130 68.41 -60.61 20.61
C VAL A 130 69.20 -61.84 20.12
N GLU A 131 68.93 -62.36 18.91
CA GLU A 131 69.72 -63.43 18.29
C GLU A 131 71.18 -63.00 18.07
N LYS A 132 71.40 -61.75 17.65
CA LYS A 132 72.74 -61.15 17.49
C LYS A 132 73.47 -60.98 18.83
N MET A 133 72.76 -60.77 19.94
CA MET A 133 73.32 -60.67 21.30
C MET A 133 73.60 -62.04 21.97
N GLY A 134 73.05 -63.14 21.44
CA GLY A 134 73.34 -64.52 21.88
C GLY A 134 74.58 -65.14 21.22
N GLY A 135 75.05 -64.58 20.11
CA GLY A 135 76.28 -64.98 19.42
C GLY A 135 77.41 -63.97 19.64
N SER A 136 78.26 -64.21 20.64
CA SER A 136 79.51 -63.46 20.82
C SER A 136 80.44 -63.66 19.62
N ILE A 137 80.46 -62.71 18.69
CA ILE A 137 81.58 -62.51 17.76
C ILE A 137 82.00 -61.05 17.79
N ARG A 138 83.12 -60.85 18.51
CA ARG A 138 84.14 -59.83 18.34
C ARG A 138 84.15 -59.18 16.94
N SER A 139 84.20 -57.85 16.89
CA SER A 139 85.07 -57.13 15.96
C SER A 139 84.83 -55.63 16.13
N SER A 140 85.73 -54.90 16.78
CA SER A 140 86.77 -54.07 16.17
C SER A 140 86.27 -52.78 15.52
N PHE A 141 86.85 -51.68 16.00
CA PHE A 141 87.15 -50.45 15.29
C PHE A 141 86.01 -49.73 14.55
N SER A 142 85.70 -48.52 15.05
CA SER A 142 85.06 -47.46 14.30
C SER A 142 85.83 -47.18 13.01
N THR A 143 85.23 -47.57 11.89
CA THR A 143 85.60 -47.12 10.55
C THR A 143 84.75 -45.89 10.22
N ASP A 144 85.32 -44.89 9.54
CA ASP A 144 84.65 -43.65 9.10
C ASP A 144 83.28 -43.87 8.38
N GLU A 145 83.03 -45.08 7.90
CA GLU A 145 81.79 -45.52 7.24
C GLU A 145 80.54 -45.49 8.15
N ASP A 146 80.66 -45.87 9.43
CA ASP A 146 79.53 -45.87 10.38
C ASP A 146 79.13 -44.45 10.78
N GLU A 147 80.11 -43.54 10.82
CA GLU A 147 79.87 -42.13 11.08
C GLU A 147 79.20 -41.45 9.87
N LEU A 148 79.57 -41.85 8.65
CA LEU A 148 78.92 -41.42 7.41
C LEU A 148 77.47 -41.90 7.31
N LEU A 149 77.17 -43.14 7.74
CA LEU A 149 75.80 -43.67 7.80
C LEU A 149 74.93 -42.92 8.81
N ARG A 150 75.47 -42.59 9.99
CA ARG A 150 74.77 -41.76 10.99
C ARG A 150 74.51 -40.35 10.49
N LEU A 151 75.48 -39.73 9.81
CA LEU A 151 75.30 -38.42 9.17
C LEU A 151 74.20 -38.47 8.10
N GLY A 152 74.18 -39.50 7.24
CA GLY A 152 73.14 -39.69 6.23
C GLY A 152 71.73 -39.90 6.82
N ALA A 153 71.63 -40.58 7.97
CA ALA A 153 70.35 -40.69 8.70
C ALA A 153 69.91 -39.33 9.27
N HIS A 154 70.85 -38.55 9.80
CA HIS A 154 70.59 -37.20 10.30
C HIS A 154 70.13 -36.24 9.20
N GLU A 155 70.74 -36.30 8.01
CA GLU A 155 70.34 -35.50 6.85
C GLU A 155 68.93 -35.87 6.35
N LYS A 156 68.60 -37.16 6.31
CA LYS A 156 67.25 -37.63 5.96
C LYS A 156 66.21 -37.14 6.97
N LEU A 157 66.53 -37.22 8.26
CA LEU A 157 65.65 -36.72 9.31
C LEU A 157 65.48 -35.20 9.22
N GLN A 158 66.56 -34.47 8.94
CA GLN A 158 66.52 -33.02 8.75
C GLN A 158 65.69 -32.62 7.53
N LYS A 159 65.79 -33.37 6.41
CA LYS A 159 64.91 -33.18 5.25
C LYS A 159 63.45 -33.41 5.62
N LYS A 160 63.14 -34.48 6.36
CA LYS A 160 61.77 -34.76 6.82
C LYS A 160 61.23 -33.68 7.75
N CYS A 161 62.05 -33.14 8.65
CA CYS A 161 61.68 -32.00 9.49
C CYS A 161 61.36 -30.77 8.65
N LYS A 162 62.18 -30.44 7.64
CA LYS A 162 61.92 -29.31 6.72
C LYS A 162 60.65 -29.49 5.90
N GLU A 163 60.36 -30.71 5.43
CA GLU A 163 59.11 -31.04 4.75
C GLU A 163 57.90 -30.82 5.67
N LEU A 164 57.94 -31.37 6.89
CA LEU A 164 56.86 -31.20 7.88
C LEU A 164 56.65 -29.73 8.28
N GLU A 165 57.71 -28.94 8.37
CA GLU A 165 57.59 -27.49 8.60
C GLU A 165 56.93 -26.78 7.43
N SER A 166 57.22 -27.17 6.20
CA SER A 166 56.57 -26.62 5.00
C SER A 166 55.09 -26.97 4.97
N ASP A 167 54.75 -28.23 5.22
CA ASP A 167 53.37 -28.71 5.28
C ASP A 167 52.59 -27.99 6.39
N LEU A 168 53.20 -27.79 7.55
CA LEU A 168 52.58 -27.05 8.66
C LEU A 168 52.29 -25.60 8.28
N ARG A 169 53.23 -24.91 7.60
CA ARG A 169 52.99 -23.53 7.10
C ARG A 169 51.85 -23.48 6.10
N SER A 170 51.79 -24.44 5.16
CA SER A 170 50.70 -24.55 4.19
C SER A 170 49.35 -24.77 4.88
N MET A 171 49.29 -25.69 5.84
CA MET A 171 48.08 -25.99 6.63
C MET A 171 47.61 -24.80 7.47
N LEU A 172 48.54 -24.00 8.00
CA LEU A 172 48.21 -22.76 8.71
C LEU A 172 47.60 -21.72 7.77
N GLY A 173 48.13 -21.56 6.55
CA GLY A 173 47.55 -20.67 5.54
C GLY A 173 46.11 -21.06 5.16
N ILE A 174 45.87 -22.35 4.87
CA ILE A 174 44.53 -22.87 4.58
C ILE A 174 43.58 -22.63 5.77
N LYS A 175 44.07 -22.82 7.00
CA LYS A 175 43.28 -22.55 8.21
C LYS A 175 42.88 -21.07 8.31
N GLU A 176 43.79 -20.14 8.00
CA GLU A 176 43.50 -18.70 8.02
C GLU A 176 42.44 -18.33 6.98
N GLU A 177 42.56 -18.85 5.76
CA GLU A 177 41.55 -18.67 4.71
C GLU A 177 40.16 -19.18 5.13
N LEU A 178 40.09 -20.38 5.71
CA LEU A 178 38.85 -20.94 6.24
C LEU A 178 38.25 -20.12 7.38
N LEU A 179 39.08 -19.48 8.22
CA LEU A 179 38.59 -18.58 9.27
C LEU A 179 37.96 -17.33 8.68
N ILE A 180 38.57 -16.74 7.64
CA ILE A 180 38.02 -15.58 6.93
C ILE A 180 36.69 -15.93 6.29
N GLU A 181 36.60 -17.06 5.58
CA GLU A 181 35.36 -17.52 4.94
C GLU A 181 34.26 -17.76 5.99
N ARG A 182 34.61 -18.38 7.12
CA ARG A 182 33.66 -18.59 8.22
C ARG A 182 33.14 -17.27 8.78
N ASP A 183 34.00 -16.27 8.96
CA ASP A 183 33.61 -14.96 9.48
C ASP A 183 32.69 -14.21 8.49
N GLU A 184 32.96 -14.31 7.19
CA GLU A 184 32.09 -13.76 6.14
C GLU A 184 30.73 -14.45 6.12
N MET A 185 30.71 -15.78 6.22
CA MET A 185 29.47 -16.56 6.30
C MET A 185 28.67 -16.22 7.55
N GLN A 186 29.32 -16.02 8.70
CA GLN A 186 28.64 -15.55 9.92
C GLN A 186 28.01 -14.17 9.72
N LYS A 187 28.71 -13.22 9.10
CA LYS A 187 28.15 -11.90 8.77
C LYS A 187 26.94 -12.02 7.84
N LYS A 188 27.00 -12.92 6.86
CA LYS A 188 25.89 -13.19 5.93
C LYS A 188 24.67 -13.76 6.66
N VAL A 189 24.87 -14.73 7.57
CA VAL A 189 23.80 -15.30 8.40
C VAL A 189 23.13 -14.24 9.25
N VAL A 190 23.90 -13.38 9.94
CA VAL A 190 23.33 -12.29 10.76
C VAL A 190 22.49 -11.34 9.89
N ARG A 191 22.99 -10.95 8.71
CA ARG A 191 22.26 -10.07 7.78
C ARG A 191 20.95 -10.70 7.32
N LEU A 192 21.00 -11.94 6.83
CA LEU A 192 19.82 -12.66 6.36
C LEU A 192 18.82 -12.91 7.51
N SER A 193 19.31 -13.20 8.71
CA SER A 193 18.47 -13.36 9.90
C SER A 193 17.73 -12.06 10.25
N ASN A 194 18.40 -10.90 10.11
CA ASN A 194 17.77 -9.60 10.33
C ASN A 194 16.73 -9.30 9.23
N GLU A 195 17.04 -9.55 7.97
CA GLU A 195 16.10 -9.39 6.86
C GLU A 195 14.88 -10.31 7.00
N LEU A 196 15.09 -11.58 7.37
CA LEU A 196 14.01 -12.52 7.66
C LEU A 196 13.16 -12.06 8.85
N SER A 197 13.79 -11.48 9.88
CA SER A 197 13.08 -10.90 11.02
C SER A 197 12.21 -9.71 10.59
N TYR A 198 12.68 -8.87 9.66
CA TYR A 198 11.86 -7.79 9.09
C TYR A 198 10.74 -8.32 8.18
N LEU A 199 10.94 -9.42 7.47
CA LEU A 199 9.89 -10.03 6.65
C LEU A 199 8.79 -10.69 7.52
N LEU A 200 9.19 -11.41 8.57
CA LEU A 200 8.26 -12.13 9.45
C LEU A 200 7.51 -11.21 10.42
N ASN A 201 8.22 -10.25 11.03
CA ASN A 201 7.65 -9.37 12.05
C ASN A 201 7.22 -8.00 11.49
N GLY A 202 7.45 -7.76 10.19
CA GLY A 202 7.30 -6.46 9.55
C GLY A 202 8.51 -5.55 9.79
N ASP A 203 8.92 -4.77 8.79
CA ASP A 203 9.92 -3.72 8.99
C ASP A 203 9.29 -2.61 9.85
N PRO A 204 9.83 -2.32 11.05
CA PRO A 204 9.29 -1.27 11.93
C PRO A 204 9.21 0.09 11.25
N ARG A 205 10.11 0.37 10.28
CA ARG A 205 10.12 1.62 9.52
C ARG A 205 8.95 1.68 8.55
N ARG A 206 8.68 0.57 7.86
CA ARG A 206 7.57 0.46 6.91
C ARG A 206 6.22 0.48 7.61
N VAL A 207 6.10 -0.18 8.76
CA VAL A 207 4.89 -0.13 9.59
C VAL A 207 4.62 1.29 10.09
N ALA A 208 5.65 2.03 10.49
CA ALA A 208 5.51 3.44 10.88
C ALA A 208 5.09 4.34 9.69
N GLU A 209 5.72 4.17 8.51
CA GLU A 209 5.35 4.91 7.29
C GLU A 209 3.91 4.60 6.84
N ASP A 210 3.50 3.32 6.88
CA ASP A 210 2.13 2.90 6.54
C ASP A 210 1.11 3.46 7.54
N LEU A 211 1.43 3.47 8.84
CA LEU A 211 0.58 4.03 9.88
C LEU A 211 0.40 5.55 9.72
N ASP A 212 1.47 6.29 9.46
CA ASP A 212 1.41 7.73 9.23
C ASP A 212 0.58 8.08 8.00
N SER A 213 0.70 7.28 6.93
CA SER A 213 -0.13 7.43 5.73
C SER A 213 -1.62 7.19 6.03
N LEU A 214 -1.94 6.14 6.79
CA LEU A 214 -3.31 5.85 7.23
C LEU A 214 -3.88 6.96 8.13
N VAL A 215 -3.07 7.51 9.05
CA VAL A 215 -3.50 8.62 9.92
C VAL A 215 -3.76 9.88 9.10
N ALA A 216 -2.94 10.18 8.10
CA ALA A 216 -3.15 11.31 7.20
C ALA A 216 -4.45 11.15 6.38
N GLU A 217 -4.68 9.96 5.81
CA GLU A 217 -5.93 9.64 5.11
C GLU A 217 -7.14 9.73 6.04
N ASN A 218 -7.04 9.22 7.27
CA ASN A 218 -8.11 9.33 8.26
C ASN A 218 -8.44 10.78 8.60
N ARG A 219 -7.43 11.65 8.75
CA ARG A 219 -7.63 13.09 8.96
C ARG A 219 -8.34 13.74 7.78
N PHE A 220 -7.93 13.41 6.55
CA PHE A 220 -8.56 13.92 5.33
C PHE A 220 -10.02 13.47 5.18
N LEU A 221 -10.31 12.19 5.40
CA LEU A 221 -11.66 11.65 5.35
C LEU A 221 -12.56 12.27 6.42
N LYS A 222 -12.05 12.49 7.64
CA LYS A 222 -12.76 13.24 8.69
C LYS A 222 -13.07 14.67 8.28
N ALA A 223 -12.11 15.39 7.70
CA ALA A 223 -12.35 16.75 7.22
C ALA A 223 -13.42 16.80 6.11
N LYS A 224 -13.41 15.82 5.19
CA LYS A 224 -14.47 15.67 4.18
C LYS A 224 -15.83 15.36 4.79
N LEU A 225 -15.88 14.44 5.77
CA LEU A 225 -17.11 14.08 6.45
C LEU A 225 -17.72 15.28 7.18
N ASN A 226 -16.93 15.99 7.99
CA ASN A 226 -17.40 17.20 8.67
C ASN A 226 -17.92 18.25 7.69
N THR A 227 -17.22 18.46 6.57
CA THR A 227 -17.68 19.39 5.53
C THR A 227 -19.04 18.96 4.95
N ALA A 228 -19.22 17.67 4.68
CA ALA A 228 -20.48 17.14 4.16
C ALA A 228 -21.63 17.21 5.20
N GLU A 229 -21.31 17.04 6.49
CA GLU A 229 -22.26 17.22 7.59
C GLU A 229 -22.71 18.68 7.70
N GLU A 230 -21.76 19.63 7.67
CA GLU A 230 -22.06 21.07 7.65
C GLU A 230 -22.92 21.47 6.43
N GLU A 231 -22.65 20.91 5.25
CA GLU A 231 -23.47 21.11 4.05
C GLU A 231 -24.89 20.54 4.22
N SER A 232 -25.00 19.34 4.82
CA SER A 232 -26.30 18.71 5.10
C SER A 232 -27.13 19.56 6.06
N GLU A 233 -26.54 20.06 7.14
CA GLU A 233 -27.21 20.95 8.09
C GLU A 233 -27.61 22.27 7.45
N SER A 234 -26.74 22.87 6.65
CA SER A 234 -27.04 24.09 5.89
C SER A 234 -28.24 23.88 4.94
N ILE A 235 -28.28 22.76 4.22
CA ILE A 235 -29.41 22.42 3.33
C ILE A 235 -30.69 22.20 4.13
N LYS A 236 -30.63 21.50 5.27
CA LYS A 236 -31.80 21.29 6.14
C LYS A 236 -32.37 22.61 6.67
N MET A 237 -31.52 23.52 7.13
CA MET A 237 -31.94 24.86 7.57
C MET A 237 -32.56 25.67 6.43
N THR A 238 -31.93 25.63 5.25
CA THR A 238 -32.44 26.31 4.04
C THR A 238 -33.80 25.75 3.62
N LEU A 239 -33.96 24.42 3.62
CA LEU A 239 -35.23 23.74 3.31
C LEU A 239 -36.31 24.11 4.33
N ALA A 240 -35.99 24.14 5.63
CA ALA A 240 -36.92 24.55 6.67
C ALA A 240 -37.39 25.99 6.49
N LYS A 241 -36.47 26.92 6.16
CA LYS A 241 -36.79 28.33 5.84
C LYS A 241 -37.72 28.42 4.63
N TYR A 242 -37.43 27.73 3.52
CA TYR A 242 -38.29 27.74 2.33
C TYR A 242 -39.66 27.10 2.58
N LYS A 243 -39.71 26.04 3.39
CA LYS A 243 -40.98 25.40 3.79
C LYS A 243 -41.84 26.38 4.59
N GLN A 244 -41.25 27.10 5.55
CA GLN A 244 -41.94 28.12 6.33
C GLN A 244 -42.46 29.26 5.46
N MET A 245 -41.65 29.75 4.51
CA MET A 245 -42.08 30.78 3.54
C MET A 245 -43.27 30.29 2.69
N ALA A 246 -43.21 29.05 2.17
CA ALA A 246 -44.29 28.46 1.39
C ALA A 246 -45.58 28.30 2.22
N GLU A 247 -45.47 27.93 3.49
CA GLU A 247 -46.61 27.82 4.42
C GLU A 247 -47.21 29.20 4.73
N THR A 248 -46.40 30.24 4.97
CA THR A 248 -46.90 31.61 5.20
C THR A 248 -47.61 32.20 3.99
N VAL A 249 -47.11 31.95 2.77
CA VAL A 249 -47.76 32.38 1.52
C VAL A 249 -49.09 31.66 1.30
N ASN A 250 -49.18 30.36 1.62
CA ASN A 250 -50.44 29.63 1.57
C ASN A 250 -51.48 30.20 2.56
N VAL A 251 -51.05 30.57 3.77
CA VAL A 251 -51.94 31.16 4.78
C VAL A 251 -52.45 32.54 4.34
N GLN A 252 -51.59 33.40 3.79
CA GLN A 252 -52.01 34.70 3.24
C GLN A 252 -52.96 34.55 2.04
N THR A 253 -52.73 33.56 1.18
CA THR A 253 -53.59 33.27 0.02
C THR A 253 -54.96 32.71 0.42
N MET A 254 -55.05 32.01 1.56
CA MET A 254 -56.32 31.52 2.11
C MET A 254 -57.09 32.57 2.93
N MET A 255 -56.40 33.46 3.64
CA MET A 255 -57.02 34.52 4.45
C MET A 255 -57.74 35.56 3.56
N ASN A 256 -57.27 35.78 2.33
CA ASN A 256 -57.87 36.71 1.35
C ASN A 256 -59.05 36.10 0.56
N ARG A 257 -59.60 34.94 0.98
CA ARG A 257 -60.77 34.30 0.33
C ARG A 257 -61.97 34.14 1.27
N SER A 258 -62.20 35.10 2.18
CA SER A 258 -63.47 35.15 2.93
C SER A 258 -64.51 35.97 2.15
N PRO A 259 -65.74 35.47 1.91
CA PRO A 259 -66.75 36.22 1.17
C PRO A 259 -67.45 37.19 2.13
N LYS A 260 -67.06 38.46 2.11
CA LYS A 260 -67.90 39.53 2.66
C LYS A 260 -68.06 40.63 1.61
N ALA A 261 -69.30 40.79 1.20
CA ALA A 261 -69.75 41.81 0.28
C ALA A 261 -69.46 43.22 0.82
N GLY A 262 -68.99 44.11 -0.05
CA GLY A 262 -68.97 45.55 0.17
C GLY A 262 -67.63 46.20 -0.12
N ASP A 263 -67.48 46.68 -1.35
CA ASP A 263 -66.77 47.91 -1.74
C ASP A 263 -65.30 48.05 -1.31
N SER A 264 -64.38 47.55 -2.14
CA SER A 264 -63.07 48.13 -2.43
C SER A 264 -62.40 47.34 -3.54
N GLU A 265 -61.71 48.02 -4.48
CA GLU A 265 -60.94 47.42 -5.57
C GLU A 265 -59.84 46.51 -5.01
N GLU A 266 -60.10 45.21 -4.91
CA GLU A 266 -59.10 44.22 -4.51
C GLU A 266 -58.18 43.91 -5.70
N LYS A 267 -57.03 44.59 -5.75
CA LYS A 267 -55.91 44.22 -6.63
C LYS A 267 -55.26 42.91 -6.13
N PRO A 268 -54.85 42.00 -7.04
CA PRO A 268 -54.23 40.74 -6.66
C PRO A 268 -52.82 40.97 -6.11
N SER A 269 -52.60 40.74 -4.81
CA SER A 269 -51.25 40.77 -4.24
C SER A 269 -50.38 39.70 -4.89
N VAL A 270 -49.27 40.11 -5.49
CA VAL A 270 -48.44 39.21 -6.30
C VAL A 270 -47.60 38.32 -5.39
N ALA A 271 -47.93 37.02 -5.33
CA ALA A 271 -47.09 36.01 -4.69
C ALA A 271 -45.88 35.68 -5.60
N VAL A 272 -44.76 36.35 -5.39
CA VAL A 272 -43.50 36.08 -6.13
C VAL A 272 -42.54 35.27 -5.27
N ILE A 273 -42.11 34.10 -5.77
CA ILE A 273 -41.36 33.13 -4.96
C ILE A 273 -39.98 32.81 -5.57
N ASN A 274 -39.78 33.00 -6.88
CA ASN A 274 -38.52 32.66 -7.57
C ASN A 274 -37.83 33.90 -8.18
N MET A 275 -36.50 33.94 -8.17
CA MET A 275 -35.67 35.00 -8.75
C MET A 275 -35.95 35.27 -10.25
N LYS A 276 -36.38 34.26 -11.01
CA LYS A 276 -36.85 34.46 -12.40
C LYS A 276 -38.19 35.23 -12.43
N GLN A 277 -39.11 34.87 -11.54
CA GLN A 277 -40.40 35.54 -11.41
C GLN A 277 -40.23 36.98 -10.93
N ILE A 278 -39.32 37.25 -9.98
CA ILE A 278 -38.99 38.62 -9.55
C ILE A 278 -38.48 39.46 -10.74
N ARG A 279 -37.59 38.89 -11.57
CA ARG A 279 -37.08 39.57 -12.77
C ARG A 279 -38.18 39.86 -13.80
N GLU A 280 -39.03 38.88 -14.09
CA GLU A 280 -40.14 39.06 -15.03
C GLU A 280 -41.16 40.06 -14.51
N LEU A 281 -41.44 40.06 -13.20
CA LEU A 281 -42.36 41.01 -12.58
C LEU A 281 -41.87 42.45 -12.70
N LEU A 282 -40.60 42.68 -12.35
CA LEU A 282 -39.95 44.00 -12.44
C LEU A 282 -39.78 44.48 -13.88
N ALA A 283 -39.72 43.56 -14.85
CA ALA A 283 -39.64 43.89 -16.27
C ALA A 283 -41.02 44.16 -16.90
N SER A 284 -42.09 43.61 -16.32
CA SER A 284 -43.45 43.76 -16.83
C SER A 284 -43.99 45.16 -16.54
N HIS A 285 -44.44 45.88 -17.58
CA HIS A 285 -45.12 47.18 -17.43
C HIS A 285 -46.64 47.03 -17.21
N ALA A 286 -47.13 45.79 -17.11
CA ALA A 286 -48.55 45.47 -17.02
C ALA A 286 -49.09 45.37 -15.58
N ILE A 287 -48.20 45.36 -14.58
CA ILE A 287 -48.55 45.22 -13.16
C ILE A 287 -48.08 46.47 -12.43
N GLU A 288 -49.01 47.26 -11.90
CA GLU A 288 -48.69 48.37 -11.00
C GLU A 288 -48.30 47.81 -9.63
N LEU A 289 -47.03 47.88 -9.29
CA LEU A 289 -46.50 47.49 -7.98
C LEU A 289 -46.66 48.65 -7.00
N ASP A 290 -47.13 48.34 -5.79
CA ASP A 290 -47.26 49.32 -4.72
C ASP A 290 -46.02 49.35 -3.81
N GLU A 291 -45.99 50.31 -2.88
CA GLU A 291 -44.87 50.46 -1.94
C GLU A 291 -44.69 49.24 -1.02
N SER A 292 -45.75 48.45 -0.81
CA SER A 292 -45.71 47.21 -0.02
C SER A 292 -45.06 46.06 -0.82
N ASP A 293 -45.37 45.95 -2.11
CA ASP A 293 -44.78 44.99 -3.04
C ASP A 293 -43.27 45.23 -3.18
N TYR A 294 -42.86 46.50 -3.35
CA TYR A 294 -41.44 46.85 -3.41
C TYR A 294 -40.70 46.51 -2.10
N ARG A 295 -41.32 46.73 -0.93
CA ARG A 295 -40.74 46.33 0.37
C ARG A 295 -40.60 44.81 0.50
N ALA A 296 -41.60 44.04 0.06
CA ALA A 296 -41.57 42.58 0.08
C ALA A 296 -40.49 42.03 -0.88
N ILE A 297 -40.45 42.52 -2.12
CA ILE A 297 -39.45 42.15 -3.12
C ILE A 297 -38.04 42.48 -2.63
N THR A 298 -37.84 43.67 -2.04
CA THR A 298 -36.53 44.09 -1.50
C THR A 298 -36.08 43.15 -0.37
N THR A 299 -36.99 42.75 0.52
CA THR A 299 -36.69 41.82 1.62
C THR A 299 -36.30 40.44 1.10
N ILE A 300 -37.04 39.90 0.13
CA ILE A 300 -36.73 38.61 -0.52
C ILE A 300 -35.37 38.66 -1.22
N LEU A 301 -35.07 39.75 -1.92
CA LEU A 301 -33.78 39.93 -2.61
C LEU A 301 -32.61 40.04 -1.62
N LEU A 302 -32.81 40.71 -0.48
CA LEU A 302 -31.82 40.82 0.58
C LEU A 302 -31.53 39.45 1.20
N ASP A 303 -32.57 38.67 1.50
CA ASP A 303 -32.45 37.31 2.01
C ASP A 303 -31.72 36.38 1.02
N LEU A 304 -32.05 36.48 -0.28
CA LEU A 304 -31.38 35.67 -1.29
C LEU A 304 -29.89 36.05 -1.47
N CYS A 305 -29.57 37.33 -1.29
CA CYS A 305 -28.18 37.82 -1.31
C CYS A 305 -27.39 37.27 -0.12
N ASN A 306 -27.99 37.32 1.08
CA ASN A 306 -27.40 36.75 2.30
C ASN A 306 -27.18 35.24 2.18
N ASP A 307 -28.16 34.50 1.67
CA ASP A 307 -28.06 33.04 1.48
C ASP A 307 -26.93 32.69 0.49
N LYS A 308 -26.78 33.46 -0.59
CA LYS A 308 -25.68 33.30 -1.56
C LYS A 308 -24.31 33.64 -0.96
N GLN A 309 -24.24 34.67 -0.10
CA GLN A 309 -23.02 35.04 0.61
C GLN A 309 -22.61 33.98 1.63
N MET A 310 -23.57 33.36 2.33
CA MET A 310 -23.33 32.22 3.23
C MET A 310 -22.86 30.97 2.49
N ALA A 311 -23.50 30.62 1.36
CA ALA A 311 -23.05 29.51 0.53
C ALA A 311 -21.61 29.71 0.01
N LEU A 312 -21.26 30.91 -0.42
CA LEU A 312 -19.89 31.26 -0.84
C LEU A 312 -18.89 31.18 0.33
N ALA A 313 -19.26 31.67 1.51
CA ALA A 313 -18.42 31.58 2.70
C ALA A 313 -18.18 30.12 3.12
N HIS A 314 -19.22 29.29 3.06
CA HIS A 314 -19.12 27.85 3.32
C HIS A 314 -18.20 27.16 2.32
N SER A 315 -18.41 27.36 1.02
CA SER A 315 -17.57 26.80 -0.04
C SER A 315 -16.09 27.20 0.11
N ARG A 316 -15.80 28.45 0.50
CA ARG A 316 -14.44 28.90 0.79
C ARG A 316 -13.83 28.20 2.00
N ARG A 317 -14.58 27.99 3.08
CA ARG A 317 -14.10 27.26 4.26
C ARG A 317 -13.87 25.79 3.95
N ALA A 318 -14.79 25.14 3.25
CA ALA A 318 -14.69 23.77 2.77
C ALA A 318 -13.45 23.57 1.92
N ASN A 319 -13.25 24.42 0.90
CA ASN A 319 -12.07 24.38 0.04
C ASN A 319 -10.77 24.61 0.84
N LYS A 320 -10.76 25.58 1.76
CA LYS A 320 -9.58 25.84 2.60
C LYS A 320 -9.25 24.66 3.52
N SER A 321 -10.25 24.00 4.10
CA SER A 321 -10.07 22.86 4.99
C SER A 321 -9.60 21.63 4.22
N VAL A 322 -10.34 21.22 3.18
CA VAL A 322 -10.09 19.97 2.46
C VAL A 322 -8.89 20.07 1.52
N LEU A 323 -8.81 21.12 0.69
CA LEU A 323 -7.68 21.29 -0.24
C LEU A 323 -6.45 21.80 0.50
N GLY A 324 -6.60 22.68 1.49
CA GLY A 324 -5.47 23.18 2.27
C GLY A 324 -4.80 22.09 3.10
N MET A 325 -5.55 21.17 3.71
CA MET A 325 -4.96 20.02 4.39
C MET A 325 -4.21 19.09 3.42
N ARG A 326 -4.77 18.84 2.23
CA ARG A 326 -4.11 17.97 1.25
C ARG A 326 -2.86 18.61 0.67
N LEU A 327 -2.89 19.91 0.42
CA LEU A 327 -1.73 20.70 0.00
C LEU A 327 -0.63 20.63 1.05
N HIS A 328 -0.96 20.89 2.33
CA HIS A 328 0.00 20.84 3.41
C HIS A 328 0.62 19.45 3.61
N GLU A 329 -0.18 18.39 3.44
CA GLU A 329 0.31 17.01 3.48
C GLU A 329 1.31 16.72 2.35
N VAL A 330 1.01 17.15 1.12
CA VAL A 330 1.90 16.99 -0.04
C VAL A 330 3.19 17.79 0.15
N GLU A 331 3.10 19.03 0.64
CA GLU A 331 4.25 19.87 0.96
C GLU A 331 5.14 19.24 2.05
N SER A 332 4.53 18.64 3.08
CA SER A 332 5.26 17.93 4.14
C SER A 332 5.98 16.69 3.60
N LYS A 333 5.31 15.89 2.77
CA LYS A 333 5.92 14.71 2.11
C LYS A 333 7.07 15.12 1.19
N LEU A 334 6.93 16.21 0.47
CA LEU A 334 7.98 16.74 -0.41
C LEU A 334 9.20 17.21 0.40
N ALA A 335 8.98 17.92 1.51
CA ALA A 335 10.06 18.36 2.39
C ALA A 335 10.88 17.19 2.99
N VAL A 336 10.21 16.10 3.38
CA VAL A 336 10.89 14.90 3.88
C VAL A 336 11.71 14.21 2.77
N LEU A 337 11.17 14.13 1.55
CA LEU A 337 11.89 13.57 0.40
C LEU A 337 13.12 14.42 0.01
N ASP A 338 13.03 15.75 0.12
CA ASP A 338 14.14 16.66 -0.12
C ASP A 338 15.27 16.52 0.93
N VAL A 339 14.93 16.22 2.18
CA VAL A 339 15.94 15.92 3.22
C VAL A 339 16.57 14.55 2.96
N LYS A 340 15.77 13.54 2.58
CA LYS A 340 16.25 12.19 2.33
C LYS A 340 17.17 12.13 1.10
N SER A 341 16.84 12.86 0.03
CA SER A 341 17.68 12.97 -1.19
C SER A 341 19.02 13.67 -0.93
N ARG A 342 19.06 14.65 0.00
CA ARG A 342 20.32 15.28 0.46
C ARG A 342 21.17 14.34 1.31
N SER A 343 20.55 13.44 2.07
CA SER A 343 21.25 12.46 2.93
C SER A 343 21.70 11.19 2.20
N SER A 344 21.12 10.87 1.04
CA SER A 344 21.46 9.69 0.23
C SER A 344 22.44 9.98 -0.91
N SER A 345 22.88 11.23 -1.09
CA SER A 345 23.96 11.55 -2.03
C SER A 345 25.31 11.21 -1.38
N PRO A 346 26.06 10.21 -1.89
CA PRO A 346 27.42 10.00 -1.46
C PRO A 346 28.25 11.15 -2.01
N ARG A 347 28.55 12.13 -1.15
CA ARG A 347 29.61 13.08 -1.45
C ARG A 347 30.88 12.28 -1.62
N HIS A 348 31.42 12.36 -2.83
CA HIS A 348 32.73 11.91 -3.22
C HIS A 348 33.76 12.73 -2.43
N ASP A 349 34.04 12.34 -1.18
CA ASP A 349 35.16 12.86 -0.41
C ASP A 349 36.45 12.20 -0.93
N THR A 350 36.89 12.60 -2.12
CA THR A 350 38.31 12.60 -2.45
C THR A 350 38.86 13.91 -1.94
N ASP A 351 39.39 13.87 -0.71
CA ASP A 351 40.48 14.68 -0.20
C ASP A 351 40.67 14.34 1.29
N ARG A 352 41.18 13.13 1.53
CA ARG A 352 41.91 12.85 2.76
C ARG A 352 43.34 12.51 2.35
N GLU A 353 44.19 13.53 2.40
CA GLU A 353 45.63 13.36 2.41
C GLU A 353 45.99 12.30 3.46
N ILE A 354 46.62 11.23 2.98
CA ILE A 354 47.23 10.21 3.81
C ILE A 354 48.53 10.82 4.32
N GLU A 355 48.51 11.37 5.53
CA GLU A 355 49.73 11.67 6.26
C GLU A 355 50.41 10.33 6.65
N LEU A 356 51.39 9.94 5.85
CA LEU A 356 52.32 8.85 6.17
C LEU A 356 53.18 9.29 7.36
N VAL A 357 52.83 8.83 8.55
CA VAL A 357 53.71 8.92 9.73
C VAL A 357 54.88 7.96 9.52
N VAL A 358 56.03 8.51 9.13
CA VAL A 358 57.32 7.83 9.11
C VAL A 358 57.82 7.67 10.55
N PRO A 359 58.17 6.46 11.03
CA PRO A 359 58.78 6.30 12.34
C PRO A 359 60.22 6.85 12.33
N ASN A 360 60.48 7.82 13.21
CA ASN A 360 61.80 8.41 13.41
C ASN A 360 62.75 7.37 14.02
N ALA A 361 63.83 7.04 13.32
CA ALA A 361 64.92 6.24 13.85
C ALA A 361 65.69 7.07 14.90
N ALA A 362 65.42 6.82 16.18
CA ALA A 362 66.24 7.34 17.26
C ALA A 362 67.59 6.60 17.26
N SER A 363 68.59 7.30 16.75
CA SER A 363 70.00 7.03 17.02
C SER A 363 70.28 7.38 18.48
N THR A 364 70.57 6.39 19.32
CA THR A 364 71.27 6.60 20.58
C THR A 364 72.55 5.77 20.54
N SER A 365 73.65 6.45 20.23
CA SER A 365 75.02 5.99 20.45
C SER A 365 75.74 7.02 21.31
N SER A 366 76.44 6.54 22.34
CA SER A 366 77.40 7.24 23.22
C SER A 366 76.77 8.17 24.27
N MET A 367 77.03 8.07 25.58
CA MET A 367 78.24 7.60 26.30
C MET A 367 77.92 6.59 27.40
#